data_AF-A0A9D7P0M7-F1
#
_entry.id   AF-A0A9D7P0M7-F1
#
_cell.length_a   1.000
_cell.length_b   1.000
_cell.length_c   1.000
_cell.angle_alpha   90.00
_cell.angle_beta   90.00
_cell.angle_gamma   90.00
#
_symmetry.space_group_name_H-M   'P 1'
#
loop_
_entity.id
_entity.type
_entity.pdbx_description
1 polymer ?
#
loop_
_entity_poly.entity_id
_entity_poly.type
_entity_poly.pdbx_seq_one_letter_code
_entity_poly.pdbx_strand_id
1 'polypeptide(L)'
;MPGTACNDNNANTINDVWSANCTCSGTAVTFDCEGVANGSALPGTSCDDGNASTGNDTWTANCQCVGQLIDCMGVAGGTALPGTSCNDNNANTINDVWSANCTCAGTLVTFDCEGVANGSALPGTACNDNNTNTINDVWSANCTCAGTAVTFDCEGVANGTAQPGTSCDDGNASTGNDTWNANCQCVGQVIDCMGVAGGTALPGTSCNDNNANTINDVWSANCTCSGTAVTFDCEGVANGIGLPGTVLR
;
A
#
# COMPACT_ATOMS: atom_id res chain seq x y z
N MET A 1 -64.57 30.88 70.05
CA MET A 1 -64.69 32.22 69.43
C MET A 1 -64.21 32.09 67.99
N PRO A 2 -64.85 32.73 67.00
CA PRO A 2 -64.35 32.69 65.62
C PRO A 2 -62.95 33.31 65.53
N GLY A 3 -62.06 32.71 64.74
CA GLY A 3 -60.68 33.15 64.57
C GLY A 3 -59.67 32.65 65.62
N THR A 4 -60.10 31.90 66.65
CA THR A 4 -59.16 31.24 67.56
C THR A 4 -58.59 29.97 66.94
N ALA A 5 -57.32 29.67 67.24
CA ALA A 5 -56.63 28.47 66.76
C ALA A 5 -57.38 27.18 67.18
N CYS A 6 -57.34 26.18 66.30
CA CYS A 6 -57.85 24.85 66.52
C CYS A 6 -56.97 23.82 65.80
N ASN A 7 -57.38 22.56 65.74
CA ASN A 7 -56.73 21.52 64.93
C ASN A 7 -57.85 20.71 64.26
N ASP A 8 -57.94 20.76 62.93
CA ASP A 8 -58.96 20.06 62.16
C ASP A 8 -58.57 18.58 61.86
N ASN A 9 -57.40 18.16 62.36
CA ASN A 9 -56.74 16.86 62.17
C ASN A 9 -56.48 16.51 60.70
N ASN A 10 -56.58 17.47 59.78
CA ASN A 10 -56.20 17.27 58.40
C ASN A 10 -54.72 17.64 58.24
N ALA A 11 -53.90 16.63 57.90
CA ALA A 11 -52.47 16.84 57.74
C ALA A 11 -52.11 17.75 56.55
N ASN A 12 -53.05 18.05 55.63
CA ASN A 12 -52.85 18.89 54.45
C ASN A 12 -53.32 20.34 54.63
N THR A 13 -53.57 20.77 55.86
CA THR A 13 -53.98 22.13 56.20
C THR A 13 -53.03 22.75 57.24
N ILE A 14 -52.86 24.06 57.18
CA ILE A 14 -52.13 24.84 58.19
C ILE A 14 -52.99 26.00 58.69
N ASN A 15 -52.61 26.55 59.86
CA ASN A 15 -53.25 27.71 60.48
C ASN A 15 -54.75 27.51 60.74
N ASP A 16 -55.12 26.36 61.31
CA ASP A 16 -56.52 26.02 61.55
C ASP A 16 -57.19 26.98 62.53
N VAL A 17 -58.32 27.53 62.12
CA VAL A 17 -59.10 28.47 62.93
C VAL A 17 -60.57 28.08 62.98
N TRP A 18 -61.21 28.39 64.11
CA TRP A 18 -62.65 28.23 64.26
C TRP A 18 -63.41 29.25 63.39
N SER A 19 -64.35 28.79 62.56
CA SER A 19 -65.25 29.64 61.80
C SER A 19 -66.40 30.20 62.66
N ALA A 20 -67.17 31.14 62.11
CA ALA A 20 -68.41 31.64 62.72
C ALA A 20 -69.48 30.54 62.91
N ASN A 21 -69.34 29.43 62.19
CA ASN A 21 -70.30 28.33 62.16
C ASN A 21 -69.83 27.13 62.99
N CYS A 22 -68.86 27.33 63.90
CA CYS A 22 -68.28 26.28 64.74
C CYS A 22 -67.63 25.13 63.95
N THR A 23 -67.04 25.41 62.78
CA THR A 23 -66.20 24.46 62.05
C THR A 23 -64.74 24.83 62.22
N CYS A 24 -63.89 23.87 62.55
CA CYS A 24 -62.44 24.04 62.51
C CYS A 24 -61.96 23.70 61.10
N SER A 25 -61.24 24.61 60.46
CA SER A 25 -60.66 24.38 59.13
C SER A 25 -59.38 25.20 59.00
N GLY A 26 -58.34 24.61 58.42
CA GLY A 26 -57.15 25.34 58.00
C GLY A 26 -57.16 25.74 56.53
N THR A 27 -56.05 26.35 56.12
CA THR A 27 -55.74 26.67 54.73
C THR A 27 -55.07 25.47 54.09
N ALA A 28 -55.63 24.96 52.99
CA ALA A 28 -55.05 23.83 52.26
C ALA A 28 -53.66 24.19 51.71
N VAL A 29 -52.71 23.28 51.89
CA VAL A 29 -51.33 23.41 51.39
C VAL A 29 -50.88 22.09 50.79
N THR A 30 -49.91 22.17 49.88
CA THR A 30 -49.15 21.00 49.42
C THR A 30 -47.79 21.03 50.10
N PHE A 31 -47.40 19.93 50.72
CA PHE A 31 -46.04 19.80 51.26
C PHE A 31 -45.08 19.44 50.14
N ASP A 32 -43.93 20.11 50.12
CA ASP A 32 -42.83 19.75 49.25
C ASP A 32 -42.05 18.53 49.80
N CYS A 33 -40.98 18.13 49.13
CA CYS A 33 -40.20 16.96 49.51
C CYS A 33 -39.42 17.11 50.84
N GLU A 34 -39.31 18.32 51.38
CA GLU A 34 -38.72 18.59 52.71
C GLU A 34 -39.80 18.70 53.81
N GLY A 35 -41.07 18.55 53.45
CA GLY A 35 -42.19 18.71 54.38
C GLY A 35 -42.51 20.19 54.67
N VAL A 36 -42.13 21.10 53.78
CA VAL A 36 -42.46 22.54 53.88
C VAL A 36 -43.76 22.82 53.12
N ALA A 37 -44.73 23.41 53.81
CA ALA A 37 -45.99 23.83 53.20
C ALA A 37 -45.76 24.87 52.09
N ASN A 38 -46.15 24.53 50.86
CA ASN A 38 -45.90 25.28 49.63
C ASN A 38 -44.41 25.60 49.40
N GLY A 39 -43.52 24.72 49.84
CA GLY A 39 -42.08 24.87 49.63
C GLY A 39 -41.66 24.58 48.19
N SER A 40 -40.38 24.80 47.90
CA SER A 40 -39.80 24.73 46.54
C SER A 40 -39.14 23.40 46.21
N ALA A 41 -38.99 22.48 47.17
CA ALA A 41 -38.37 21.18 46.94
C ALA A 41 -39.34 20.22 46.22
N LEU A 42 -39.54 20.43 44.92
CA LEU A 42 -40.48 19.67 44.11
C LEU A 42 -39.75 18.64 43.24
N PRO A 43 -40.41 17.56 42.79
CA PRO A 43 -39.81 16.64 41.83
C PRO A 43 -39.20 17.36 40.61
N GLY A 44 -37.93 17.04 40.31
CA GLY A 44 -37.14 17.67 39.26
C GLY A 44 -36.37 18.92 39.67
N THR A 45 -36.60 19.50 40.86
CA THR A 45 -35.77 20.60 41.37
C THR A 45 -34.46 20.06 41.95
N SER A 46 -33.43 20.90 41.97
CA SER A 46 -32.11 20.55 42.51
C SER A 46 -32.17 20.23 44.00
N CYS A 47 -31.31 19.31 44.42
CA CYS A 47 -31.04 18.97 45.82
C CYS A 47 -29.57 18.55 45.98
N ASP A 48 -29.18 18.05 47.15
CA ASP A 48 -27.86 17.44 47.43
C ASP A 48 -28.11 16.09 48.12
N ASP A 49 -27.74 14.98 47.48
CA ASP A 49 -27.92 13.63 48.02
C ASP A 49 -26.79 13.20 48.98
N GLY A 50 -25.78 14.06 49.15
CA GLY A 50 -24.63 13.87 50.02
C GLY A 50 -23.59 12.87 49.49
N ASN A 51 -23.79 12.30 48.30
CA ASN A 51 -22.86 11.36 47.71
C ASN A 51 -21.88 12.06 46.75
N ALA A 52 -20.62 12.14 47.16
CA ALA A 52 -19.56 12.78 46.37
C ALA A 52 -19.26 12.10 45.01
N SER A 53 -19.79 10.91 44.74
CA SER A 53 -19.66 10.22 43.44
C SER A 53 -20.78 10.57 42.46
N THR A 54 -21.77 11.34 42.90
CA THR A 54 -22.90 11.78 42.08
C THR A 54 -22.97 13.31 42.03
N GLY A 55 -23.67 13.82 41.03
CA GLY A 55 -23.97 15.24 40.88
C GLY A 55 -25.23 15.46 40.05
N ASN A 56 -25.59 16.73 39.83
CA ASN A 56 -26.88 17.10 39.24
C ASN A 56 -28.07 16.47 39.98
N ASP A 57 -28.03 16.51 41.31
CA ASP A 57 -29.02 15.81 42.12
C ASP A 57 -30.38 16.48 42.03
N THR A 58 -31.41 15.66 41.87
CA THR A 58 -32.78 16.13 41.74
C THR A 58 -33.73 15.30 42.58
N TRP A 59 -34.80 15.93 43.04
CA TRP A 59 -35.88 15.22 43.70
C TRP A 59 -36.61 14.32 42.70
N THR A 60 -36.75 13.04 43.04
CA THR A 60 -37.61 12.11 42.31
C THR A 60 -39.10 12.37 42.59
N ALA A 61 -39.98 11.74 41.81
CA ALA A 61 -41.43 11.77 42.06
C ALA A 61 -41.84 11.21 43.44
N ASN A 62 -40.97 10.41 44.07
CA ASN A 62 -41.18 9.86 45.42
C ASN A 62 -40.45 10.66 46.51
N CYS A 63 -40.01 11.90 46.22
CA CYS A 63 -39.28 12.75 47.15
C CYS A 63 -38.00 12.11 47.72
N GLN A 64 -37.27 11.39 46.88
CA GLN A 64 -35.90 10.98 47.15
C GLN A 64 -34.96 11.90 46.38
N CYS A 65 -33.98 12.49 47.05
CA CYS A 65 -32.91 13.21 46.38
C CYS A 65 -31.91 12.18 45.82
N VAL A 66 -31.70 12.19 44.51
CA VAL A 66 -30.77 11.28 43.84
C VAL A 66 -29.96 12.03 42.79
N GLY A 67 -28.66 11.75 42.76
CA GLY A 67 -27.74 12.26 41.75
C GLY A 67 -27.49 11.33 40.58
N GLN A 68 -26.91 11.90 39.53
CA GLN A 68 -26.37 11.17 38.39
C GLN A 68 -24.91 10.83 38.65
N LEU A 69 -24.47 9.63 38.26
CA LEU A 69 -23.08 9.21 38.40
C LEU A 69 -22.15 10.21 37.69
N ILE A 70 -21.11 10.67 38.38
CA ILE A 70 -20.06 11.48 37.80
C ILE A 70 -19.12 10.55 37.02
N ASP A 71 -18.90 10.86 35.75
CA ASP A 71 -18.01 10.08 34.88
C ASP A 71 -16.52 10.42 35.13
N CYS A 72 -15.62 9.73 34.43
CA CYS A 72 -14.18 9.92 34.59
C CYS A 72 -13.65 11.29 34.14
N MET A 73 -14.48 12.08 33.44
CA MET A 73 -14.18 13.46 33.07
C MET A 73 -14.80 14.48 34.03
N GLY A 74 -15.42 14.01 35.12
CA GLY A 74 -16.06 14.87 36.11
C GLY A 74 -17.45 15.34 35.69
N VAL A 75 -18.07 14.72 34.68
CA VAL A 75 -19.39 15.12 34.17
C VAL A 75 -20.47 14.22 34.76
N ALA A 76 -21.38 14.81 35.54
CA ALA A 76 -22.57 14.11 36.03
C ALA A 76 -23.46 13.66 34.86
N GLY A 77 -23.74 12.35 34.80
CA GLY A 77 -24.47 11.72 33.69
C GLY A 77 -23.65 11.57 32.40
N GLY A 78 -22.34 11.79 32.46
CA GLY A 78 -21.44 11.65 31.32
C GLY A 78 -21.19 10.19 30.91
N THR A 79 -20.55 10.01 29.75
CA THR A 79 -20.36 8.69 29.12
C THR A 79 -18.93 8.13 29.28
N ALA A 80 -18.02 8.89 29.88
CA ALA A 80 -16.65 8.45 30.15
C ALA A 80 -16.60 7.49 31.36
N LEU A 81 -17.23 6.33 31.24
CA LEU A 81 -17.30 5.32 32.29
C LEU A 81 -16.19 4.26 32.13
N PRO A 82 -15.80 3.55 33.21
CA PRO A 82 -14.88 2.42 33.11
C PRO A 82 -15.30 1.42 32.02
N GLY A 83 -14.35 1.05 31.16
CA GLY A 83 -14.55 0.17 30.01
C GLY A 83 -15.01 0.88 28.73
N THR A 84 -15.36 2.17 28.76
CA THR A 84 -15.62 2.93 27.53
C THR A 84 -14.31 3.40 26.89
N SER A 85 -14.35 3.58 25.56
CA SER A 85 -13.19 4.02 24.78
C SER A 85 -12.74 5.43 25.16
N CYS A 86 -11.43 5.65 25.17
CA CYS A 86 -10.82 6.95 25.38
C CYS A 86 -9.60 7.12 24.46
N ASN A 87 -8.78 8.15 24.66
CA ASN A 87 -7.50 8.32 23.98
C ASN A 87 -6.47 8.79 25.03
N ASP A 88 -5.47 7.96 25.31
CA ASP A 88 -4.43 8.25 26.31
C ASP A 88 -3.28 9.11 25.73
N ASN A 89 -3.36 9.47 24.44
CA ASN A 89 -2.39 10.20 23.63
C ASN A 89 -1.01 9.53 23.53
N ASN A 90 -0.89 8.26 23.93
CA ASN A 90 0.33 7.50 23.75
C ASN A 90 0.30 6.81 22.38
N ALA A 91 1.21 7.22 21.49
CA ALA A 91 1.30 6.65 20.15
C ALA A 91 1.64 5.15 20.14
N ASN A 92 2.14 4.60 21.26
CA ASN A 92 2.54 3.19 21.40
C ASN A 92 1.45 2.29 22.00
N THR A 93 0.22 2.78 22.15
CA THR A 93 -0.92 2.02 22.69
C THR A 93 -2.05 1.94 21.66
N ILE A 94 -2.86 0.89 21.78
CA ILE A 94 -4.12 0.73 21.05
C ILE A 94 -5.24 0.34 22.02
N ASN A 95 -6.49 0.50 21.57
CA ASN A 95 -7.68 0.11 22.32
C ASN A 95 -7.76 0.77 23.71
N ASP A 96 -7.54 2.08 23.75
CA ASP A 96 -7.54 2.84 25.02
C ASP A 96 -8.92 2.84 25.65
N VAL A 97 -8.96 2.51 26.94
CA VAL A 97 -10.19 2.43 27.73
C VAL A 97 -10.00 3.09 29.09
N TRP A 98 -11.09 3.62 29.64
CA TRP A 98 -11.11 4.07 31.02
C TRP A 98 -11.01 2.87 31.98
N SER A 99 -10.06 2.91 32.90
CA SER A 99 -9.98 1.94 34.00
C SER A 99 -10.98 2.25 35.12
N ALA A 100 -11.14 1.33 36.06
CA ALA A 100 -11.96 1.54 37.26
C ALA A 100 -11.50 2.74 38.13
N ASN A 101 -10.25 3.16 37.99
CA ASN A 101 -9.68 4.33 38.67
C ASN A 101 -9.70 5.60 37.79
N CYS A 102 -10.51 5.62 36.73
CA CYS A 102 -10.60 6.74 35.81
C CYS A 102 -9.26 7.20 35.22
N THR A 103 -8.37 6.24 34.95
CA THR A 103 -7.18 6.46 34.12
C THR A 103 -7.47 5.92 32.74
N CYS A 104 -7.29 6.75 31.72
CA CYS A 104 -7.34 6.32 30.32
C CYS A 104 -5.99 5.69 29.95
N ALA A 105 -6.02 4.44 29.50
CA ALA A 105 -4.83 3.73 29.05
C ALA A 105 -5.19 2.66 28.02
N GLY A 106 -4.30 2.44 27.06
CA GLY A 106 -4.40 1.34 26.10
C GLY A 106 -3.48 0.15 26.35
N THR A 107 -3.51 -0.78 25.40
CA THR A 107 -2.61 -1.93 25.35
C THR A 107 -1.34 -1.53 24.59
N LEU A 108 -0.18 -1.69 25.21
CA LEU A 108 1.11 -1.41 24.59
C LEU A 108 1.33 -2.31 23.37
N VAL A 109 1.76 -1.72 22.26
CA VAL A 109 2.09 -2.43 21.02
C VAL A 109 3.41 -1.93 20.46
N THR A 110 4.04 -2.77 19.64
CA THR A 110 5.16 -2.37 18.79
C THR A 110 4.66 -2.23 17.37
N PHE A 111 5.00 -1.13 16.71
CA PHE A 111 4.71 -0.95 15.30
C PHE A 111 5.80 -1.61 14.46
N ASP A 112 5.39 -2.28 13.39
CA ASP A 112 6.30 -2.77 12.38
C ASP A 112 6.77 -1.64 11.45
N CYS A 113 7.59 -1.96 10.45
CA CYS A 113 8.15 -0.98 9.53
C CYS A 113 7.12 -0.35 8.58
N GLU A 114 5.90 -0.88 8.51
CA GLU A 114 4.77 -0.31 7.76
C GLU A 114 3.83 0.51 8.68
N GLY A 115 4.14 0.63 9.97
CA GLY A 115 3.31 1.33 10.93
C GLY A 115 2.09 0.53 11.37
N VAL A 116 2.12 -0.80 11.23
CA VAL A 116 1.05 -1.69 11.69
C VAL A 116 1.38 -2.20 13.09
N ALA A 117 0.44 -2.00 14.02
CA ALA A 117 0.56 -2.50 15.40
C ALA A 117 0.67 -4.03 15.40
N ASN A 118 1.75 -4.55 15.98
CA ASN A 118 2.11 -5.98 15.99
C ASN A 118 2.14 -6.61 14.58
N GLY A 119 2.46 -5.82 13.56
CA GLY A 119 2.58 -6.29 12.19
C GLY A 119 3.83 -7.14 11.95
N SER A 120 3.94 -7.69 10.74
CA SER A 120 4.99 -8.64 10.37
C SER A 120 6.16 -8.02 9.60
N ALA A 121 6.09 -6.75 9.20
CA ALA A 121 7.15 -6.06 8.48
C ALA A 121 8.30 -5.68 9.42
N LEU A 122 9.05 -6.67 9.90
CA LEU A 122 10.11 -6.48 10.89
C LEU A 122 11.48 -6.43 10.22
N PRO A 123 12.51 -5.82 10.85
CA PRO A 123 13.88 -5.89 10.36
C PRO A 123 14.31 -7.33 10.05
N GLY A 124 14.82 -7.54 8.84
CA GLY A 124 15.22 -8.85 8.32
C GLY A 124 14.12 -9.64 7.61
N THR A 125 12.86 -9.20 7.63
CA THR A 125 11.80 -9.82 6.81
C THR A 125 11.85 -9.30 5.38
N ALA A 126 11.36 -10.11 4.44
CA ALA A 126 11.30 -9.75 3.04
C ALA A 126 10.39 -8.53 2.80
N CYS A 127 10.75 -7.73 1.81
CA CYS A 127 9.98 -6.59 1.33
C CYS A 127 10.19 -6.42 -0.19
N ASN A 128 9.71 -5.33 -0.77
CA ASN A 128 10.00 -4.95 -2.17
C ASN A 128 10.30 -3.45 -2.22
N ASP A 129 11.53 -3.08 -2.57
CA ASP A 129 11.97 -1.68 -2.65
C ASP A 129 11.61 -1.00 -3.99
N ASN A 130 10.95 -1.75 -4.88
CA ASN A 130 10.55 -1.40 -6.25
C ASN A 130 11.71 -0.98 -7.16
N ASN A 131 12.96 -1.24 -6.76
CA ASN A 131 14.12 -0.99 -7.58
C ASN A 131 14.40 -2.24 -8.43
N THR A 132 14.31 -2.10 -9.75
CA THR A 132 14.51 -3.24 -10.67
C THR A 132 15.95 -3.72 -10.72
N ASN A 133 16.91 -3.01 -10.10
CA ASN A 133 18.33 -3.36 -10.07
C ASN A 133 18.76 -3.98 -8.73
N THR A 134 17.81 -4.36 -7.88
CA THR A 134 18.05 -5.01 -6.59
C THR A 134 17.35 -6.36 -6.54
N ILE A 135 17.88 -7.26 -5.71
CA ILE A 135 17.26 -8.55 -5.38
C ILE A 135 17.31 -8.78 -3.86
N ASN A 136 16.48 -9.71 -3.38
CA ASN A 136 16.42 -10.12 -1.98
C ASN A 136 16.19 -8.95 -1.02
N ASP A 137 15.18 -8.12 -1.31
CA ASP A 137 14.90 -6.93 -0.52
C ASP A 137 14.43 -7.30 0.88
N VAL A 138 15.01 -6.63 1.87
CA VAL A 138 14.71 -6.85 3.28
C VAL A 138 14.59 -5.54 4.02
N TRP A 139 13.75 -5.53 5.06
CA TRP A 139 13.69 -4.40 5.97
C TRP A 139 14.97 -4.26 6.78
N SER A 140 15.56 -3.08 6.80
CA SER A 140 16.69 -2.75 7.66
C SER A 140 16.25 -2.49 9.10
N ALA A 141 17.22 -2.39 10.03
CA ALA A 141 16.95 -1.97 11.41
C ALA A 141 16.33 -0.56 11.53
N ASN A 142 16.49 0.27 10.49
CA ASN A 142 15.92 1.62 10.40
C ASN A 142 14.62 1.64 9.56
N CYS A 143 13.98 0.48 9.34
CA CYS A 143 12.77 0.35 8.54
C CYS A 143 12.88 0.97 7.14
N THR A 144 14.04 0.76 6.50
CA THR A 144 14.21 1.02 5.07
C THR A 144 14.17 -0.32 4.35
N CYS A 145 13.25 -0.49 3.40
CA CYS A 145 13.25 -1.62 2.50
C CYS A 145 14.32 -1.41 1.43
N ALA A 146 15.29 -2.33 1.34
CA ALA A 146 16.34 -2.28 0.33
C ALA A 146 16.84 -3.69 0.02
N GLY A 147 17.22 -3.92 -1.24
CA GLY A 147 17.88 -5.16 -1.67
C GLY A 147 19.37 -5.05 -1.90
N THR A 148 19.93 -6.16 -2.38
CA THR A 148 21.31 -6.24 -2.85
C THR A 148 21.37 -5.81 -4.30
N ALA A 149 22.18 -4.79 -4.61
CA ALA A 149 22.36 -4.31 -5.97
C ALA A 149 22.98 -5.39 -6.86
N VAL A 150 22.41 -5.56 -8.06
CA VAL A 150 22.87 -6.50 -9.07
C VAL A 150 22.79 -5.87 -10.46
N THR A 151 23.61 -6.37 -11.38
CA THR A 151 23.47 -6.07 -12.81
C THR A 151 22.82 -7.27 -13.48
N PHE A 152 21.75 -7.05 -14.23
CA PHE A 152 21.14 -8.11 -15.03
C PHE A 152 21.91 -8.28 -16.33
N ASP A 153 22.17 -9.53 -16.70
CA ASP A 153 22.73 -9.85 -18.00
C ASP A 153 21.67 -9.77 -19.10
N CYS A 154 22.04 -10.06 -20.35
CA CYS A 154 21.14 -9.97 -21.50
C CYS A 154 19.99 -11.00 -21.47
N GLU A 155 20.06 -12.01 -20.61
CA GLU A 155 18.99 -12.99 -20.37
C GLU A 155 18.13 -12.63 -19.15
N GLY A 156 18.40 -11.51 -18.48
CA GLY A 156 17.69 -11.09 -17.28
C GLY A 156 18.11 -11.86 -16.02
N VAL A 157 19.29 -12.47 -16.01
CA VAL A 157 19.84 -13.16 -14.85
C VAL A 157 20.71 -12.20 -14.05
N ALA A 158 20.42 -12.08 -12.75
CA ALA A 158 21.20 -11.25 -11.83
C ALA A 158 22.66 -11.73 -11.75
N ASN A 159 23.59 -10.83 -12.08
CA ASN A 159 25.02 -11.10 -12.22
C ASN A 159 25.33 -12.29 -13.14
N GLY A 160 24.50 -12.50 -14.16
CA GLY A 160 24.69 -13.56 -15.12
C GLY A 160 25.84 -13.31 -16.11
N THR A 161 26.11 -14.32 -16.93
CA THR A 161 27.26 -14.35 -17.83
C THR A 161 26.94 -13.89 -19.24
N ALA A 162 25.66 -13.75 -19.61
CA ALA A 162 25.25 -13.34 -20.97
C ALA A 162 25.45 -11.83 -21.17
N GLN A 163 26.71 -11.40 -21.29
CA GLN A 163 27.08 -9.99 -21.45
C GLN A 163 27.35 -9.64 -22.92
N PRO A 164 27.30 -8.36 -23.32
CA PRO A 164 27.71 -7.95 -24.65
C PRO A 164 29.09 -8.51 -25.03
N GLY A 165 29.19 -9.12 -26.21
CA GLY A 165 30.37 -9.80 -26.73
C GLY A 165 30.50 -11.28 -26.34
N THR A 166 29.66 -11.79 -25.43
CA THR A 166 29.61 -13.23 -25.14
C THR A 166 28.80 -13.97 -26.20
N SER A 167 29.11 -15.27 -26.39
CA SER A 167 28.47 -16.12 -27.38
C SER A 167 26.99 -16.36 -27.06
N CYS A 168 26.18 -16.44 -28.10
CA CYS A 168 24.77 -16.82 -28.03
C CYS A 168 24.39 -17.59 -29.31
N ASP A 169 23.10 -17.89 -29.50
CA ASP A 169 22.52 -18.46 -30.72
C ASP A 169 21.32 -17.60 -31.13
N ASP A 170 21.38 -16.94 -32.28
CA ASP A 170 20.31 -16.05 -32.76
C ASP A 170 19.21 -16.82 -33.51
N GLY A 171 19.35 -18.14 -33.65
CA GLY A 171 18.41 -19.04 -34.31
C GLY A 171 18.39 -18.92 -35.83
N ASN A 172 19.22 -18.07 -36.43
CA ASN A 172 19.26 -17.87 -37.88
C ASN A 172 20.37 -18.72 -38.51
N ALA A 173 19.97 -19.72 -39.29
CA ALA A 173 20.90 -20.63 -39.96
C ALA A 173 21.80 -19.98 -41.03
N SER A 174 21.51 -18.74 -41.46
CA SER A 174 22.36 -17.99 -42.41
C SER A 174 23.47 -17.19 -41.72
N THR A 175 23.52 -17.21 -40.38
CA THR A 175 24.49 -16.49 -39.56
C THR A 175 25.25 -17.47 -38.66
N GLY A 176 26.41 -17.03 -38.18
CA GLY A 176 27.20 -17.75 -37.19
C GLY A 176 28.11 -16.81 -36.41
N ASN A 177 28.86 -17.36 -35.46
CA ASN A 177 29.62 -16.58 -34.46
C ASN A 177 28.72 -15.56 -33.74
N ASP A 178 27.55 -16.00 -33.29
CA ASP A 178 26.56 -15.11 -32.71
C ASP A 178 26.99 -14.62 -31.34
N THR A 179 26.80 -13.32 -31.13
CA THR A 179 27.17 -12.66 -29.88
C THR A 179 26.10 -11.67 -29.45
N TRP A 180 25.99 -11.46 -28.15
CA TRP A 180 25.16 -10.39 -27.60
C TRP A 180 25.74 -9.03 -27.99
N ASN A 181 24.94 -8.17 -28.60
CA ASN A 181 25.36 -6.79 -28.87
C ASN A 181 25.15 -5.88 -27.63
N ALA A 182 25.55 -4.60 -27.74
CA ALA A 182 25.41 -3.62 -26.65
C ALA A 182 23.95 -3.34 -26.24
N ASN A 183 22.98 -3.69 -27.08
CA ASN A 183 21.55 -3.58 -26.81
C ASN A 183 20.94 -4.91 -26.34
N CYS A 184 21.76 -5.89 -25.95
CA CYS A 184 21.33 -7.23 -25.57
C CYS A 184 20.45 -7.92 -26.63
N GLN A 185 20.85 -7.81 -27.89
CA GLN A 185 20.29 -8.63 -28.96
C GLN A 185 21.34 -9.65 -29.36
N CYS A 186 20.96 -10.93 -29.39
CA CYS A 186 21.80 -11.96 -29.97
C CYS A 186 21.80 -11.80 -31.49
N VAL A 187 22.97 -11.57 -32.08
CA VAL A 187 23.12 -11.37 -33.52
C VAL A 187 24.38 -12.07 -34.02
N GLY A 188 24.25 -12.75 -35.15
CA GLY A 188 25.36 -13.40 -35.84
C GLY A 188 25.97 -12.61 -36.99
N GLN A 189 27.13 -13.10 -37.44
CA GLN A 189 27.77 -12.63 -38.67
C GLN A 189 27.29 -13.48 -39.84
N VAL A 190 27.02 -12.84 -40.99
CA VAL A 190 26.60 -13.55 -42.21
C VAL A 190 27.63 -14.61 -42.58
N ILE A 191 27.16 -15.83 -42.81
CA ILE A 191 27.97 -16.93 -43.33
C ILE A 191 28.16 -16.69 -44.84
N ASP A 192 29.42 -16.66 -45.29
CA ASP A 192 29.76 -16.47 -46.69
C ASP A 192 29.57 -17.76 -47.51
N CYS A 193 29.79 -17.68 -48.83
CA CYS A 193 29.63 -18.82 -49.73
C CYS A 193 30.63 -19.96 -49.52
N MET A 194 31.65 -19.75 -48.67
CA MET A 194 32.59 -20.79 -48.25
C MET A 194 32.26 -21.35 -46.86
N GLY A 195 31.14 -20.94 -46.25
CA GLY A 195 30.73 -21.40 -44.92
C GLY A 195 31.43 -20.67 -43.78
N VAL A 196 32.07 -19.53 -44.03
CA VAL A 196 32.80 -18.76 -43.02
C VAL A 196 31.94 -17.59 -42.53
N ALA A 197 31.60 -17.60 -41.23
CA ALA A 197 30.91 -16.48 -40.60
C ALA A 197 31.80 -15.22 -40.61
N GLY A 198 31.27 -14.12 -41.16
CA GLY A 198 32.01 -12.86 -41.38
C GLY A 198 33.01 -12.93 -42.53
N GLY A 199 32.94 -13.98 -43.36
CA GLY A 199 33.83 -14.16 -44.51
C GLY A 199 33.53 -13.20 -45.66
N THR A 200 34.47 -13.08 -46.59
CA THR A 200 34.39 -12.12 -47.70
C THR A 200 33.82 -12.70 -48.99
N ALA A 201 33.56 -14.02 -49.07
CA ALA A 201 33.02 -14.68 -50.25
C ALA A 201 31.50 -14.48 -50.38
N LEU A 202 31.07 -13.23 -50.52
CA LEU A 202 29.66 -12.85 -50.62
C LEU A 202 29.19 -12.82 -52.09
N PRO A 203 27.87 -12.95 -52.36
CA PRO A 203 27.33 -12.78 -53.71
C PRO A 203 27.80 -11.47 -54.37
N GLY A 204 28.28 -11.58 -55.61
CA GLY A 204 28.85 -10.47 -56.39
C GLY A 204 30.35 -10.23 -56.16
N THR A 205 30.98 -10.87 -55.17
CA THR A 205 32.44 -10.81 -55.00
C THR A 205 33.14 -11.75 -55.98
N SER A 206 34.39 -11.42 -56.33
CA SER A 206 35.19 -12.21 -57.28
C SER A 206 35.51 -13.59 -56.74
N CYS A 207 35.51 -14.58 -57.62
CA CYS A 207 35.92 -15.96 -57.32
C CYS A 207 36.70 -16.54 -58.52
N ASN A 208 37.00 -17.84 -58.49
CA ASN A 208 37.56 -18.57 -59.63
C ASN A 208 36.83 -19.91 -59.75
N ASP A 209 36.09 -20.10 -60.85
CA ASP A 209 35.32 -21.34 -61.08
C ASP A 209 36.18 -22.47 -61.68
N ASN A 210 37.48 -22.22 -61.86
CA ASN A 210 38.49 -23.05 -62.52
C ASN A 210 38.14 -23.45 -63.96
N ASN A 211 37.18 -22.79 -64.59
CA ASN A 211 36.84 -22.99 -65.98
C ASN A 211 37.66 -22.01 -66.85
N ALA A 212 38.52 -22.56 -67.69
CA ALA A 212 39.36 -21.73 -68.57
C ALA A 212 38.56 -20.94 -69.62
N ASN A 213 37.28 -21.26 -69.85
CA ASN A 213 36.41 -20.61 -70.84
C ASN A 213 35.54 -19.48 -70.29
N THR A 214 35.77 -19.05 -69.05
CA THR A 214 35.04 -17.99 -68.36
C THR A 214 36.00 -16.88 -67.91
N ILE A 215 35.48 -15.64 -67.85
CA ILE A 215 36.17 -14.49 -67.26
C ILE A 215 35.24 -13.76 -66.27
N ASN A 216 35.83 -12.96 -65.37
CA ASN A 216 35.11 -12.17 -64.38
C ASN A 216 34.20 -13.02 -63.47
N ASP A 217 34.72 -14.13 -62.95
CA ASP A 217 33.94 -15.04 -62.11
C ASP A 217 33.52 -14.37 -60.81
N VAL A 218 32.23 -14.52 -60.48
CA VAL A 218 31.64 -13.98 -59.26
C VAL A 218 30.76 -15.01 -58.56
N TRP A 219 30.64 -14.88 -57.25
CA TRP A 219 29.68 -15.68 -56.48
C TRP A 219 28.25 -15.27 -56.83
N SER A 220 27.39 -16.25 -57.14
CA SER A 220 25.95 -16.01 -57.32
C SER A 220 25.22 -15.89 -55.98
N ALA A 221 23.95 -15.48 -56.00
CA ALA A 221 23.08 -15.48 -54.82
C ALA A 221 22.87 -16.88 -54.22
N ASN A 222 23.09 -17.94 -55.01
CA ASN A 222 23.01 -19.34 -54.58
C ASN A 222 24.39 -19.92 -54.24
N CYS A 223 25.40 -19.07 -54.04
CA CYS A 223 26.76 -19.46 -53.72
C CYS A 223 27.40 -20.42 -54.74
N THR A 224 27.12 -20.18 -56.02
CA THR A 224 27.83 -20.82 -57.13
C THR A 224 28.84 -19.82 -57.70
N CYS A 225 30.12 -20.19 -57.76
CA CYS A 225 31.11 -19.41 -58.48
C CYS A 225 30.97 -19.68 -59.99
N SER A 226 30.77 -18.63 -60.79
CA SER A 226 30.67 -18.72 -62.26
C SER A 226 31.08 -17.40 -62.90
N GLY A 227 31.72 -17.47 -64.07
CA GLY A 227 32.02 -16.30 -64.90
C GLY A 227 31.18 -16.13 -66.16
N THR A 228 31.52 -15.09 -66.91
CA THR A 228 30.97 -14.83 -68.25
C THR A 228 31.70 -15.69 -69.26
N ALA A 229 30.96 -16.52 -70.00
CA ALA A 229 31.54 -17.37 -71.04
C ALA A 229 32.15 -16.51 -72.16
N VAL A 230 33.35 -16.89 -72.59
CA VAL A 230 34.07 -16.26 -73.69
C VAL A 230 34.65 -17.32 -74.60
N THR A 231 34.83 -16.99 -75.87
CA THR A 231 35.58 -17.83 -76.80
C THR A 231 36.98 -17.27 -76.95
N PHE A 232 37.99 -18.09 -76.72
CA PHE A 232 39.37 -17.70 -76.97
C PHE A 232 39.71 -17.87 -78.45
N ASP A 233 40.37 -16.88 -79.03
CA ASP A 233 40.93 -17.00 -80.37
C ASP A 233 42.21 -17.86 -80.38
N CYS A 234 42.80 -18.06 -81.56
CA CYS A 234 44.01 -18.88 -81.69
C CYS A 234 45.25 -18.29 -80.97
N GLU A 235 45.18 -17.05 -80.50
CA GLU A 235 46.23 -16.37 -79.71
C GLU A 235 45.93 -16.39 -78.20
N GLY A 236 44.79 -16.97 -77.77
CA GLY A 236 44.39 -17.04 -76.37
C GLY A 236 43.76 -15.74 -75.85
N VAL A 237 43.24 -14.88 -76.73
CA VAL A 237 42.53 -13.66 -76.36
C VAL A 237 41.03 -13.93 -76.24
N ALA A 238 40.44 -13.60 -75.09
CA ALA A 238 39.00 -13.72 -74.85
C ALA A 238 38.20 -12.85 -75.83
N ASN A 239 37.26 -13.47 -76.56
CA ASN A 239 36.48 -12.89 -77.66
C ASN A 239 37.35 -12.26 -78.77
N GLY A 240 38.56 -12.81 -78.98
CA GLY A 240 39.45 -12.35 -80.03
C GLY A 240 38.92 -12.65 -81.44
N ILE A 241 39.37 -11.85 -82.42
CA ILE A 241 38.93 -11.94 -83.82
C ILE A 241 39.73 -12.97 -84.64
N GLY A 242 40.77 -13.57 -84.07
CA GLY A 242 41.62 -14.58 -84.69
C GLY A 242 40.98 -15.97 -84.76
N LEU A 243 39.79 -16.08 -85.36
CA LEU A 243 39.08 -17.35 -85.52
C LEU A 243 39.69 -18.21 -86.64
N PRO A 244 39.60 -19.56 -86.56
CA PRO A 244 40.14 -20.46 -87.58
C PRO A 244 39.54 -20.16 -88.96
N GLY A 245 40.39 -19.70 -89.89
CA GLY A 245 40.01 -19.34 -91.27
C GLY A 245 39.92 -17.84 -91.57
N THR A 246 40.18 -16.96 -90.59
CA THR A 246 40.17 -15.50 -90.79
C THR A 246 41.52 -15.03 -91.32
N VAL A 247 41.56 -14.45 -92.54
CA VAL A 247 42.79 -13.87 -93.09
C VAL A 247 43.03 -12.51 -92.43
N LEU A 248 44.01 -12.41 -91.53
CA LEU A 248 44.50 -11.15 -90.99
C LEU A 248 45.00 -10.28 -92.17
N ARG A 249 44.36 -9.13 -92.37
CA ARG A 249 44.84 -8.08 -93.29
C ARG A 249 45.62 -7.05 -92.52
#